data_AF-A0A7C6N9N3-F1
#
_entry.id   AF-A0A7C6N9N3-F1
#
_cell.length_a   1.000
_cell.length_b   1.000
_cell.length_c   1.000
_cell.angle_alpha   90.00
_cell.angle_beta   90.00
_cell.angle_gamma   90.00
#
_symmetry.space_group_name_H-M   'P 1'
#
loop_
_entity.id
_entity.type
_entity.pdbx_description
1 polymer ?
#
loop_
_entity_poly.entity_id
_entity_poly.type
_entity_poly.pdbx_seq_one_letter_code
_entity_poly.pdbx_strand_id
1 'polypeptide(L)' 'MYRLLPILFMLAVSPESVKKLENLHSFVLATKESVVNIQNGLDSFHATMAPLMMTLAETKAGPQDDSR' A
#
# COMPACT_ATOMS: atom_id res chain seq x y z
N MET A 1 3.79 -20.70 -24.18
CA MET A 1 4.78 -19.74 -23.64
C MET A 1 5.43 -18.87 -24.74
N TYR A 2 4.68 -18.40 -25.75
CA TYR A 2 5.26 -17.66 -26.89
C TYR A 2 4.65 -16.27 -27.11
N ARG A 3 3.72 -15.83 -26.26
CA ARG A 3 3.03 -14.52 -26.43
C ARG A 3 3.92 -13.32 -26.13
N LEU A 4 4.99 -13.52 -25.37
CA LEU A 4 5.94 -12.46 -25.01
C LEU A 4 7.09 -12.31 -26.02
N LEU A 5 7.30 -13.30 -26.89
CA LEU A 5 8.36 -13.27 -27.91
C LEU A 5 8.34 -12.02 -28.81
N PRO A 6 7.18 -11.55 -29.32
CA PRO A 6 7.15 -10.37 -30.18
C PRO A 6 7.63 -9.12 -29.46
N ILE A 7 7.26 -8.97 -28.19
CA ILE A 7 7.63 -7.83 -27.34
C ILE A 7 9.13 -7.91 -27.00
N LEU A 8 9.63 -9.11 -26.67
CA LEU A 8 11.05 -9.33 -26.38
C LEU A 8 11.93 -9.09 -27.61
N PHE A 9 11.50 -9.50 -28.80
CA PHE A 9 12.20 -9.19 -30.05
C PHE A 9 12.19 -7.68 -30.32
N MET A 10 11.05 -7.01 -30.16
CA MET A 10 10.93 -5.56 -30.38
C MET A 10 11.79 -4.74 -29.40
N LEU A 11 11.94 -5.20 -28.16
CA LEU A 11 12.87 -4.64 -27.19
C LEU A 11 14.33 -4.92 -27.61
N ALA A 12 14.66 -6.14 -28.03
CA ALA A 12 16.03 -6.52 -28.39
C ALA A 12 16.63 -5.70 -29.57
N VAL A 13 15.80 -5.22 -30.51
CA VAL A 13 16.26 -4.38 -31.64
C VAL A 13 16.29 -2.87 -31.35
N SER A 14 15.79 -2.40 -30.20
CA SER A 14 15.84 -0.98 -29.84
C SER A 14 16.92 -0.74 -28.78
N PRO A 15 18.03 -0.05 -29.07
CA PRO A 15 19.08 0.22 -28.08
C PRO A 15 18.61 1.02 -26.85
N GLU A 16 17.49 1.74 -26.96
CA GLU A 16 16.85 2.43 -25.83
C GLU A 16 15.95 1.54 -24.96
N SER A 17 15.64 0.32 -25.40
CA SER A 17 14.70 -0.57 -24.70
C SER A 17 15.19 -0.96 -23.31
N VAL A 18 16.49 -1.20 -23.16
CA VAL A 18 17.13 -1.56 -21.89
C VAL A 18 16.93 -0.43 -20.88
N LYS A 19 17.22 0.81 -21.30
CA LYS A 19 17.02 2.00 -20.46
C LYS A 19 15.55 2.23 -20.12
N LYS A 20 14.63 2.01 -21.06
CA LYS A 20 13.17 2.11 -20.81
C LYS A 20 12.70 1.03 -19.82
N LEU A 21 13.26 -0.17 -19.92
CA LEU A 21 12.97 -1.28 -19.00
C LEU A 21 13.51 -1.01 -17.60
N GLU A 22 14.72 -0.46 -17.47
CA GLU A 22 15.31 -0.03 -16.20
C GLU A 22 14.48 1.08 -15.53
N ASN A 23 14.00 2.06 -16.32
CA ASN A 23 13.10 3.10 -15.82
C ASN A 23 11.77 2.52 -15.34
N LEU A 24 11.18 1.59 -16.11
CA LEU A 24 9.94 0.92 -15.72
C LEU A 24 10.13 0.10 -14.43
N HIS A 25 11.23 -0.63 -14.33
CA HIS A 25 11.57 -1.40 -13.13
C HIS A 25 11.71 -0.47 -11.91
N SER A 26 12.41 0.64 -12.07
CA SER A 26 12.58 1.65 -11.00
C SER A 26 11.24 2.25 -10.57
N PHE A 27 10.37 2.55 -11.53
CA PHE A 27 9.02 3.05 -11.26
C PHE A 27 8.17 2.02 -10.50
N VAL A 28 8.21 0.75 -10.91
CA VAL A 28 7.48 -0.34 -10.23
C VAL A 28 7.99 -0.54 -8.80
N LEU A 29 9.30 -0.48 -8.58
CA LEU A 29 9.89 -0.56 -7.25
C LEU A 29 9.44 0.59 -6.35
N ALA A 30 9.53 1.83 -6.83
CA ALA A 30 9.09 3.01 -6.08
C ALA A 30 7.58 2.94 -5.76
N THR A 31 6.76 2.47 -6.70
CA THR A 31 5.32 2.26 -6.48
C THR A 31 5.07 1.19 -5.44
N LYS A 32 5.77 0.05 -5.50
CA LYS A 32 5.66 -1.02 -4.51
C LYS A 32 6.03 -0.50 -3.11
N GLU A 33 7.13 0.24 -3.00
CA GLU A 33 7.56 0.84 -1.73
C GLU A 33 6.52 1.82 -1.18
N SER A 34 5.93 2.65 -2.05
CA SER A 34 4.84 3.56 -1.67
C SER A 34 3.63 2.81 -1.11
N VAL A 35 3.19 1.73 -1.78
CA VAL A 35 2.07 0.90 -1.29
C VAL A 35 2.39 0.26 0.06
N VAL A 36 3.60 -0.28 0.23
CA VAL A 36 4.05 -0.86 1.51
C VAL A 36 4.06 0.19 2.62
N ASN A 37 4.57 1.39 2.35
CA ASN A 37 4.59 2.47 3.32
C ASN A 37 3.18 2.93 3.72
N ILE A 38 2.23 2.96 2.79
CA ILE A 38 0.82 3.26 3.09
C ILE A 38 0.23 2.17 4.00
N GLN A 39 0.46 0.89 3.70
CA GLN A 39 -0.02 -0.23 4.53
C GLN A 39 0.55 -0.14 5.95
N ASN A 40 1.87 0.05 6.08
CA ASN A 40 2.52 0.21 7.39
C ASN A 40 1.98 1.42 8.16
N GLY A 41 1.69 2.52 7.46
CA GLY A 41 1.07 3.71 8.05
C GLY A 41 -0.35 3.45 8.55
N LEU A 42 -1.16 2.70 7.79
CA LEU A 42 -2.50 2.28 8.20
C LEU A 42 -2.46 1.33 9.40
N ASP A 43 -1.55 0.37 9.42
CA ASP A 43 -1.38 -0.55 10.55
C ASP A 43 -0.99 0.20 11.82
N SER A 44 -0.06 1.16 11.70
CA SER A 44 0.35 2.03 12.80
C SER A 44 -0.79 2.94 13.28
N PHE A 45 -1.59 3.46 12.35
CA PHE A 45 -2.78 4.25 12.67
C PHE A 45 -3.81 3.41 13.43
N HIS A 46 -4.11 2.19 12.99
CA HIS A 46 -5.02 1.29 13.69
C HIS A 46 -4.49 0.90 15.08
N ALA A 47 -3.19 0.58 15.19
CA ALA A 47 -2.57 0.27 16.48
C ALA A 47 -2.67 1.43 17.48
N THR A 48 -2.60 2.67 16.98
CA THR A 48 -2.70 3.89 17.82
C THR A 48 -4.14 4.28 18.11
N MET A 49 -5.05 4.11 17.14
CA MET A 49 -6.45 4.53 17.25
C MET A 49 -7.34 3.49 17.92
N ALA A 50 -7.01 2.20 17.87
CA ALA A 50 -7.78 1.17 18.56
C ALA A 50 -7.87 1.41 20.08
N PRO A 51 -6.79 1.75 20.80
CA PRO A 51 -6.85 2.16 22.21
C PRO A 51 -7.70 3.41 22.43
N LEU A 52 -7.59 4.41 21.56
CA LEU A 52 -8.33 5.67 21.67
C LEU A 52 -9.83 5.45 21.44
N MET A 53 -10.21 4.65 20.45
CA MET A 53 -11.59 4.28 20.18
C MET A 53 -12.18 3.40 21.29
N MET A 54 -11.42 2.45 21.85
CA MET A 54 -11.86 1.68 23.02
C MET A 54 -12.10 2.59 24.23
N THR A 55 -11.16 3.50 24.52
CA THR A 55 -11.30 4.45 25.63
C THR A 55 -12.51 5.38 25.46
N LEU A 56 -12.75 5.85 24.23
CA LEU A 56 -13.94 6.67 23.92
C LEU A 56 -15.24 5.86 24.00
N ALA A 57 -15.24 4.60 23.59
CA ALA A 57 -16.39 3.70 23.69
C ALA A 57 -16.73 3.38 25.15
N GLU A 58 -15.72 3.11 25.98
CA GLU A 58 -15.86 2.88 27.42
C GLU A 58 -16.36 4.15 28.14
N THR A 59 -15.86 5.32 27.75
CA THR A 59 -16.32 6.61 28.32
C THR A 59 -17.77 6.92 27.94
N LYS A 60 -18.22 6.53 26.75
CA LYS A 60 -19.62 6.69 26.31
C LYS A 60 -20.56 5.64 26.94
N ALA A 61 -20.03 4.54 27.48
CA ALA A 61 -20.77 3.44 28.09
C ALA A 61 -20.77 3.46 29.65
N GLY A 62 -20.37 4.57 30.29
CA GLY A 62 -20.55 4.80 31.73
C GLY A 62 -21.97 5.30 32.07
N PRO A 63 -22.51 4.99 33.26
CA PRO A 63 -23.92 4.64 33.45
C PRO A 63 -24.85 5.84 33.35
N GLN A 64 -25.79 5.75 32.41
CA GLN A 64 -27.09 6.40 32.54
C GLN A 64 -27.91 5.56 33.54
N ASP A 65 -27.56 5.64 34.83
CA ASP A 65 -28.42 5.18 35.93
C ASP A 65 -29.48 6.26 36.15
N ASP A 66 -30.52 6.14 35.35
CA ASP A 66 -31.80 6.82 35.47
C ASP A 66 -32.61 6.04 36.51
N SER A 67 -32.34 6.25 37.80
CA SER A 67 -33.15 5.68 38.89
C SER A 67 -33.84 6.80 39.67
N ARG A 68 -35.10 7.02 39.28
CA ARG A 68 -36.16 7.69 40.04
C ARG A 68 -36.68 6.81 41.16
#